data_AF-A0A4S9EBE3-F1
#
_entry.id   AF-A0A4S9EBE3-F1
#
_cell.length_a   1.000
_cell.length_b   1.000
_cell.length_c   1.000
_cell.angle_alpha   90.00
_cell.angle_beta   90.00
_cell.angle_gamma   90.00
#
_symmetry.space_group_name_H-M   'P 1'
#
loop_
_entity.id
_entity.type
_entity.pdbx_description
1 polymer ?
#
loop_
_entity_poly.entity_id
_entity_poly.type
_entity_poly.pdbx_seq_one_letter_code
_entity_poly.pdbx_strand_id
1 'polypeptide(L)'
;MLYLLSTGAVTNTELYALYLHRISTYDARGLFINSVPLVNLSLSAKPAASDARRASRKLLSKLDSIPYTLKDGFKYLGMAVTASGPAFANL
;
A
#
# COMPACT_ATOMS: atom_id res chain seq x y z
N MET A 1 11.92 8.56 1.60
CA MET A 1 10.49 8.47 1.97
C MET A 1 10.23 8.89 3.42
N LEU A 2 10.78 8.19 4.43
CA LEU A 2 10.58 8.56 5.84
C LEU A 2 11.03 9.98 6.18
N TYR A 3 12.16 10.42 5.62
CA TYR A 3 12.61 11.81 5.76
C TYR A 3 11.58 12.82 5.23
N LEU A 4 11.04 12.60 4.03
CA LEU A 4 10.02 13.47 3.41
C LEU A 4 8.73 13.53 4.25
N LEU A 5 8.32 12.41 4.84
CA LEU A 5 7.18 12.36 5.77
C LEU A 5 7.50 13.12 7.07
N SER A 6 8.74 13.03 7.57
CA SER A 6 9.16 13.70 8.81
C SER A 6 9.27 15.22 8.67
N THR A 7 9.63 15.70 7.48
CA THR A 7 9.70 17.14 7.19
C THR A 7 8.36 17.72 6.73
N GLY A 8 7.34 16.87 6.50
CA GLY A 8 6.06 17.29 5.96
C GLY A 8 6.09 17.63 4.46
N ALA A 9 7.18 17.31 3.75
CA ALA A 9 7.29 17.51 2.31
C ALA A 9 6.33 16.61 1.51
N VAL A 10 5.85 15.53 2.12
CA VAL A 10 4.77 14.68 1.59
C VAL A 10 3.97 14.13 2.76
N THR A 11 2.67 13.94 2.57
CA THR A 11 1.77 13.23 3.49
C THR A 11 1.69 11.74 3.13
N ASN A 12 1.23 10.92 4.07
CA ASN A 12 0.99 9.50 3.78
C ASN A 12 -0.11 9.32 2.74
N THR A 13 -1.12 10.20 2.76
CA THR A 13 -2.21 10.20 1.78
C THR A 13 -1.71 10.47 0.36
N GLU A 14 -0.89 11.51 0.17
CA GLU A 14 -0.25 11.80 -1.12
C GLU A 14 0.65 10.66 -1.57
N LEU A 15 1.46 10.13 -0.65
CA LEU A 15 2.35 9.03 -0.95
C LEU A 15 1.57 7.77 -1.41
N TYR A 16 0.49 7.42 -0.73
CA TYR A 16 -0.39 6.32 -1.13
C TYR A 16 -0.97 6.54 -2.53
N ALA A 17 -1.46 7.74 -2.82
CA ALA A 17 -1.99 8.10 -4.13
C ALA A 17 -0.92 8.02 -5.24
N LEU A 18 0.31 8.48 -4.96
CA LEU A 18 1.44 8.38 -5.90
C LEU A 18 1.79 6.93 -6.24
N TYR A 19 1.76 6.02 -5.25
CA TYR A 19 2.00 4.60 -5.51
C TYR A 19 0.87 3.97 -6.33
N LEU A 20 -0.39 4.25 -6.02
CA LEU A 20 -1.52 3.77 -6.84
C LEU A 20 -1.45 4.30 -8.27
N HIS A 21 -1.11 5.57 -8.45
CA HIS A 21 -0.93 6.16 -9.77
C HIS A 21 0.20 5.47 -10.55
N ARG A 22 1.34 5.20 -9.90
CA ARG A 22 2.47 4.48 -10.51
C ARG A 22 2.08 3.05 -10.91
N ILE A 23 1.42 2.30 -10.02
CA ILE A 23 0.93 0.94 -10.29
C ILE A 23 -0.03 0.98 -11.49
N SER A 24 -0.99 1.90 -11.46
CA SER A 24 -1.97 2.03 -12.55
C SER A 24 -1.33 2.37 -13.90
N THR A 25 -0.29 3.20 -13.89
CA THR A 25 0.40 3.67 -15.11
C THR A 25 1.27 2.59 -15.72
N TYR A 26 2.09 1.90 -14.91
CA TYR A 26 3.10 0.99 -15.45
C TYR A 26 2.72 -0.49 -15.34
N ASP A 27 2.01 -0.87 -14.28
CA ASP A 27 1.72 -2.28 -13.98
C ASP A 27 0.41 -2.75 -14.62
N ALA A 28 -0.63 -1.90 -14.59
CA ALA A 28 -1.98 -2.28 -15.02
C ALA A 28 -2.37 -1.83 -16.44
N ARG A 29 -1.94 -0.64 -16.88
CA ARG A 29 -2.37 -0.05 -18.18
C ARG A 29 -1.25 0.18 -19.18
N GLY A 30 0.00 0.22 -18.73
CA GLY A 30 1.16 0.58 -19.55
C GLY A 30 1.95 -0.64 -20.01
N LEU A 31 3.09 -0.88 -19.38
CA LEU A 31 4.02 -1.94 -19.75
C LEU A 31 3.55 -3.35 -19.35
N PHE A 32 2.39 -3.46 -18.70
CA PHE A 32 1.80 -4.71 -18.21
C PHE A 32 2.80 -5.58 -17.43
N ILE A 33 3.58 -4.94 -16.54
CA ILE A 33 4.62 -5.60 -15.75
C ILE A 33 4.03 -6.68 -14.83
N ASN A 34 2.75 -6.54 -14.45
CA ASN A 34 2.00 -7.52 -13.65
C ASN A 34 2.69 -7.91 -12.34
N SER A 35 3.38 -6.95 -11.71
CA SER A 35 4.07 -7.11 -10.42
C SER A 35 3.14 -6.97 -9.22
N VAL A 36 2.02 -6.25 -9.36
CA VAL A 36 1.01 -6.05 -8.30
C VAL A 36 -0.36 -6.47 -8.83
N PRO A 37 -0.63 -7.79 -8.93
CA PRO A 37 -1.87 -8.29 -9.51
C PRO A 37 -3.10 -8.01 -8.64
N LEU A 38 -2.92 -7.78 -7.34
CA LEU A 38 -3.98 -7.49 -6.37
C LEU A 38 -3.66 -6.22 -5.59
N VAL A 39 -4.63 -5.32 -5.51
CA VAL A 39 -4.54 -4.07 -4.73
C VAL A 39 -5.58 -4.11 -3.60
N ASN A 40 -5.13 -3.87 -2.37
CA ASN A 40 -6.02 -3.81 -1.22
C ASN A 40 -6.64 -2.41 -1.03
N LEU A 41 -7.85 -2.22 -1.54
CA LEU A 41 -8.59 -0.96 -1.43
C LEU A 41 -9.27 -0.74 -0.08
N SER A 42 -9.39 -1.78 0.76
CA SER A 42 -9.96 -1.66 2.12
C SER A 42 -9.11 -0.78 3.05
N LEU A 43 -7.87 -0.48 2.65
CA LEU A 43 -6.91 0.29 3.44
C LEU A 43 -6.89 1.78 3.09
N SER A 44 -7.76 2.25 2.21
CA SER A 44 -7.77 3.63 1.70
C SER A 44 -7.91 4.71 2.78
N ALA A 45 -8.52 4.39 3.93
CA ALA A 45 -8.65 5.32 5.07
C ALA A 45 -7.41 5.36 5.99
N LYS A 46 -6.50 4.37 5.93
CA LYS A 46 -5.33 4.29 6.81
C LYS A 46 -4.33 5.46 6.64
N PRO A 47 -4.01 5.92 5.41
CA PRO A 47 -3.08 7.02 5.21
C PRO A 47 -3.52 8.32 5.92
N ALA A 48 -4.78 8.73 5.75
CA ALA A 48 -5.32 9.93 6.38
C ALA A 48 -5.30 9.84 7.92
N ALA A 49 -5.64 8.67 8.48
CA ALA A 49 -5.54 8.44 9.93
C ALA A 49 -4.09 8.53 10.44
N SER A 50 -3.11 8.10 9.63
CA SER A 50 -1.68 8.22 9.92
C SER A 50 -1.23 9.68 9.88
N ASP A 51 -1.71 10.46 8.91
CA ASP A 51 -1.40 11.89 8.82
C ASP A 51 -1.91 12.64 10.05
N ALA A 52 -3.13 12.34 10.52
CA ALA A 52 -3.66 12.89 11.77
C ALA A 52 -2.82 12.50 13.01
N ARG A 53 -2.36 11.24 13.09
CA ARG A 53 -1.44 10.79 14.15
C ARG A 53 -0.09 11.48 14.08
N ARG A 54 0.44 11.70 12.87
CA ARG A 54 1.72 12.38 12.65
C ARG A 54 1.62 13.86 13.08
N ALA A 55 0.56 14.56 12.68
CA ALA A 55 0.29 15.93 13.09
C ALA A 55 0.16 16.08 14.62
N SER A 56 -0.42 15.08 15.29
CA SER A 56 -0.55 15.04 16.76
C SER A 56 0.67 14.46 17.50
N ARG A 57 1.77 14.14 16.79
CA ARG A 57 2.98 13.49 17.34
C ARG A 57 2.71 12.16 18.07
N LYS A 58 1.67 11.43 17.66
CA LYS A 58 1.24 10.13 18.21
C LYS A 58 1.41 9.00 17.19
N LEU A 59 2.56 8.93 16.52
CA LEU A 59 2.87 7.87 15.57
C LEU A 59 2.83 6.50 16.24
N LEU A 60 2.26 5.50 15.56
CA LEU A 60 2.21 4.13 16.08
C LEU A 60 3.59 3.47 16.05
N SER A 61 4.41 3.79 15.05
CA SER A 61 5.78 3.30 14.89
C SER A 61 6.51 4.11 13.80
N LYS A 62 7.80 3.79 13.58
CA LYS A 62 8.57 4.31 12.43
C LYS A 62 7.94 3.94 11.07
N LEU A 63 7.12 2.90 11.02
CA LEU A 63 6.47 2.40 9.81
C LEU A 63 4.96 2.69 9.78
N ASP A 64 4.49 3.66 10.56
CA ASP A 64 3.07 4.02 10.60
C ASP A 64 2.54 4.33 9.18
N SER A 65 1.71 3.41 8.69
CA SER A 65 0.99 3.42 7.41
C SER A 65 1.87 3.64 6.17
N ILE A 66 3.12 3.18 6.22
CA ILE A 66 4.03 3.12 5.06
C ILE A 66 3.50 2.07 4.06
N PRO A 67 3.27 2.42 2.78
CA PRO A 67 2.84 1.46 1.76
C PRO A 67 3.90 0.39 1.51
N TYR A 68 3.46 -0.84 1.31
CA TYR A 68 4.31 -1.99 0.97
C TYR A 68 3.52 -3.01 0.15
N THR A 69 4.23 -3.91 -0.52
CA THR A 69 3.66 -5.06 -1.23
C THR A 69 3.93 -6.34 -0.45
N LEU A 70 3.00 -7.29 -0.51
CA LEU A 70 3.17 -8.63 0.03
C LEU A 70 3.26 -9.63 -1.12
N LYS A 71 4.17 -10.60 -1.01
CA LYS A 71 4.18 -11.74 -1.94
C LYS A 71 2.93 -12.57 -1.70
N ASP A 72 2.32 -13.08 -2.77
CA ASP A 72 1.07 -13.88 -2.77
C ASP A 72 1.18 -15.26 -2.08
N GLY A 73 2.28 -15.53 -1.37
CA GLY A 73 2.38 -16.65 -0.42
C GLY A 73 2.13 -16.25 1.04
N PHE A 74 1.95 -14.95 1.32
CA PHE A 74 1.68 -14.44 2.67
C PHE A 74 0.20 -14.12 2.84
N LYS A 75 -0.38 -14.56 3.96
CA LYS A 75 -1.77 -14.28 4.29
C LYS A 75 -1.95 -12.86 4.80
N TYR A 76 -2.87 -12.13 4.17
CA TYR A 76 -3.38 -10.85 4.66
C TYR A 76 -4.89 -10.96 4.87
N LEU A 77 -5.38 -10.42 5.97
CA LEU A 77 -6.79 -10.48 6.31
C LEU A 77 -7.65 -9.81 5.21
N GLY A 78 -8.65 -10.54 4.69
CA GLY A 78 -9.55 -10.03 3.67
C GLY A 78 -8.98 -10.01 2.25
N MET A 79 -7.85 -10.68 2.00
CA MET A 79 -7.28 -10.88 0.66
C MET A 79 -7.08 -12.36 0.39
N ALA A 80 -7.28 -12.75 -0.87
CA ALA A 80 -6.97 -14.10 -1.34
C ALA A 80 -5.46 -14.36 -1.28
N VAL A 81 -5.09 -15.62 -1.04
CA VAL A 81 -3.70 -16.11 -1.11
C VAL A 81 -3.64 -17.21 -2.15
N THR A 82 -3.23 -16.87 -3.37
CA THR A 82 -3.26 -17.86 -4.46
C THR A 82 -1.98 -18.69 -4.53
N ALA A 83 -0.90 -18.26 -3.86
CA ALA A 83 0.43 -18.86 -3.95
C ALA A 83 0.86 -19.09 -5.42
N SER A 84 0.43 -18.19 -6.31
CA SER A 84 0.64 -18.27 -7.76
C SER A 84 0.04 -19.51 -8.45
N GLY A 85 -0.99 -20.13 -7.86
CA GLY A 85 -1.68 -21.30 -8.41
C GLY A 85 -3.22 -21.17 -8.38
N PRO A 86 -3.93 -21.71 -9.38
CA PRO A 86 -5.39 -21.60 -9.47
C PRO A 86 -6.12 -22.36 -8.35
N ALA A 87 -5.49 -23.36 -7.75
CA ALA A 87 -6.07 -24.18 -6.68
C ALA A 87 -6.40 -23.37 -5.40
N PHE A 88 -5.75 -22.23 -5.20
CA PHE A 88 -5.89 -21.41 -4.00
C PHE A 88 -6.53 -20.04 -4.27
N ALA A 89 -7.13 -19.83 -5.45
CA ALA A 89 -7.67 -18.53 -5.86
C ALA A 89 -8.75 -17.96 -4.91
N ASN A 90 -9.41 -18.82 -4.12
CA ASN A 90 -10.51 -18.47 -3.23
C ASN A 90 -10.19 -18.69 -1.73
N LEU A 91 -8.92 -18.87 -1.35
CA LEU A 91 -8.47 -19.07 0.04
C LEU A 91 -8.02 -17.77 0.71
#